data_AF-A0AAV5TJG4-F1
#
_entry.id   AF-A0AAV5TJG4-F1
#
_cell.length_a   1.000
_cell.length_b   1.000
_cell.length_c   1.000
_cell.angle_alpha   90.00
_cell.angle_beta   90.00
_cell.angle_gamma   90.00
#
_symmetry.space_group_name_H-M   'P 1'
#
loop_
_entity.id
_entity.type
_entity.pdbx_description
1 polymer ?
#
loop_
_entity_poly.entity_id
_entity_poly.type
_entity_poly.pdbx_seq_one_letter_code
_entity_poly.pdbx_strand_id
1 'polypeptide(L)'
;LSSYWNDSVSCCMATTKAIHLVDACVLLLALSLYAIYMRILHSSKVIHVNLKLILIIISTIDISVLLVRIVDFLDFSGQYTFGPTVQNSIKMICFSMGTLSLFNLLAERTFALYAYQWYERPESARPHIIIMIYLLQFIFVLISYRMVQNGGATAAILYVAVLFCCAIVALVVTILYVISARLRQNCVQRRRFEFARHSLSGQYQMAENQRCDRFIALYIPYQVISFLLTTILGGLLVFHVQRKDPRSYLLFHSLLYLTIAPRVMLSMLIPLSRHPALYEQFKHLLAPRRVRLPEHHSLSCSSSEAKYVVVHSNAGKPLTFTPEQEAALYFENYSAAWGWRAE
;
A
#
# COMPACT_ATOMS: atom_id res chain seq x y z
N LEU A 1 -11.20 20.58 -32.30
CA LEU A 1 -11.51 19.39 -33.14
C LEU A 1 -12.74 18.72 -32.58
N SER A 2 -13.87 18.76 -33.29
CA SER A 2 -15.07 18.01 -32.93
C SER A 2 -14.88 16.55 -33.36
N SER A 3 -14.49 15.67 -32.44
CA SER A 3 -14.68 14.24 -32.67
C SER A 3 -16.19 13.99 -32.73
N TYR A 4 -16.68 13.43 -33.83
CA TYR A 4 -18.06 13.00 -33.95
C TYR A 4 -18.29 11.86 -32.95
N TRP A 5 -19.06 12.12 -31.90
CA TRP A 5 -19.51 11.09 -30.96
C TRP A 5 -20.46 10.14 -31.67
N ASN A 6 -20.26 8.83 -31.50
CA ASN A 6 -21.12 7.85 -32.14
C ASN A 6 -22.37 7.52 -31.30
N ASP A 7 -23.42 8.33 -31.44
CA ASP A 7 -24.70 8.15 -30.73
C ASP A 7 -25.40 6.80 -31.00
N SER A 8 -25.03 6.10 -32.08
CA SER A 8 -25.58 4.78 -32.39
C SER A 8 -25.01 3.68 -31.48
N VAL A 9 -23.80 3.89 -30.95
CA VAL A 9 -23.00 2.90 -30.19
C VAL A 9 -22.94 3.25 -28.70
N SER A 10 -23.00 4.54 -28.32
CA SER A 10 -22.98 4.97 -26.92
C SER A 10 -23.97 6.09 -26.65
N CYS A 11 -24.65 6.01 -25.50
CA CYS A 11 -25.57 7.05 -25.05
C CYS A 11 -24.91 8.00 -24.03
N CYS A 12 -25.63 9.06 -23.65
CA CYS A 12 -25.25 9.94 -22.55
C CYS A 12 -23.88 10.65 -22.74
N MET A 13 -23.64 11.20 -23.94
CA MET A 13 -22.40 11.93 -24.28
C MET A 13 -22.06 13.02 -23.27
N ALA A 14 -23.00 13.91 -22.94
CA ALA A 14 -22.78 15.01 -22.01
C ALA A 14 -22.38 14.52 -20.61
N THR A 15 -23.11 13.53 -20.09
CA THR A 15 -22.83 12.91 -18.78
C THR A 15 -21.48 12.21 -18.78
N THR A 16 -21.15 11.47 -19.84
CA THR A 16 -19.87 10.76 -19.94
C THR A 16 -18.70 11.73 -19.99
N LYS A 17 -18.81 12.82 -20.77
CA LYS A 17 -17.80 13.89 -20.82
C LYS A 17 -17.63 14.59 -19.47
N ALA A 18 -18.74 14.86 -18.77
CA ALA A 18 -18.68 15.44 -17.43
C ALA A 18 -17.96 14.50 -16.44
N ILE A 19 -18.25 13.20 -16.49
CA ILE A 19 -17.56 12.20 -15.66
C ILE A 19 -16.07 12.13 -16.01
N HIS A 20 -15.69 12.17 -17.29
CA HIS A 20 -14.28 12.18 -17.70
C HIS A 20 -13.52 13.39 -17.16
N LEU A 21 -14.15 14.58 -17.13
CA LEU A 21 -13.56 15.77 -16.54
C LEU A 21 -13.32 15.58 -15.03
N VAL A 22 -14.31 15.03 -14.32
CA VAL A 22 -14.19 14.71 -12.88
C VAL A 22 -13.09 13.67 -12.66
N ASP A 23 -13.08 12.59 -13.43
CA ASP A 23 -12.07 11.53 -13.38
C ASP A 23 -10.66 12.09 -13.61
N ALA A 24 -10.49 13.04 -14.54
CA ALA A 24 -9.21 13.70 -14.80
C ALA A 24 -8.72 14.51 -13.58
N CYS A 25 -9.62 15.28 -12.95
CA CYS A 25 -9.31 16.00 -11.71
C CYS A 25 -8.92 15.04 -10.57
N VAL A 26 -9.67 13.94 -10.41
CA VAL A 26 -9.39 12.92 -9.40
C VAL A 26 -8.07 12.21 -9.69
N LEU A 27 -7.73 11.94 -10.95
CA LEU A 27 -6.46 11.36 -11.35
C LEU A 27 -5.28 12.26 -10.97
N LEU A 28 -5.38 13.57 -11.23
CA LEU A 28 -4.34 14.53 -10.83
C LEU A 28 -4.15 14.54 -9.31
N LEU A 29 -5.23 14.48 -8.54
CA LEU A 29 -5.19 14.36 -7.09
C LEU A 29 -4.54 13.04 -6.65
N ALA A 30 -4.87 11.92 -7.29
CA ALA A 30 -4.26 10.62 -7.00
C ALA A 30 -2.75 10.60 -7.32
N LEU A 31 -2.33 11.21 -8.43
CA LEU A 31 -0.92 11.32 -8.82
C LEU A 31 -0.12 12.21 -7.86
N SER A 32 -0.68 13.35 -7.43
CA SER A 32 -0.03 14.21 -6.44
C SER A 32 0.13 13.49 -5.09
N LEU A 33 -0.91 12.78 -4.64
CA LEU A 33 -0.85 11.96 -3.44
C LEU A 33 0.18 10.83 -3.57
N TYR A 34 0.25 10.16 -4.72
CA TYR A 34 1.25 9.13 -5.00
C TYR A 34 2.68 9.68 -4.95
N ALA A 35 2.93 10.85 -5.52
CA ALA A 35 4.24 11.49 -5.45
C ALA A 35 4.64 11.80 -4.00
N ILE A 36 3.71 12.32 -3.20
CA ILE A 36 3.92 12.57 -1.76
C ILE A 36 4.18 11.25 -1.02
N TYR A 37 3.36 10.24 -1.29
CA TYR A 37 3.47 8.91 -0.69
C TYR A 37 4.82 8.27 -0.97
N MET A 38 5.26 8.28 -2.23
CA MET A 38 6.56 7.75 -2.64
C MET A 38 7.72 8.50 -2.02
N ARG A 39 7.64 9.83 -1.95
CA ARG A 39 8.66 10.64 -1.28
C ARG A 39 8.81 10.26 0.18
N ILE A 40 7.70 10.16 0.92
CA ILE A 40 7.68 9.80 2.34
C ILE A 40 8.20 8.38 2.55
N LEU A 41 7.72 7.41 1.75
CA LEU A 41 8.18 6.04 1.85
C LEU A 41 9.68 5.96 1.59
N HIS A 42 10.18 6.60 0.52
CA HIS A 42 11.60 6.58 0.17
C HIS A 42 12.47 7.18 1.29
N SER A 43 12.06 8.30 1.90
CA SER A 43 12.77 8.94 3.01
C SER A 43 12.65 8.19 4.34
N SER A 44 11.61 7.39 4.53
CA SER A 44 11.41 6.66 5.77
C SER A 44 12.40 5.52 5.93
N LYS A 45 13.09 5.51 7.07
CA LYS A 45 13.96 4.42 7.57
C LYS A 45 13.25 3.53 8.62
N VAL A 46 12.01 3.86 8.95
CA VAL A 46 11.24 3.24 10.05
C VAL A 46 10.52 1.97 9.56
N ILE A 47 10.18 1.89 8.28
CA ILE A 47 9.54 0.70 7.73
C ILE A 47 10.61 -0.27 7.23
N HIS A 48 10.46 -1.53 7.59
CA HIS A 48 11.29 -2.61 7.06
C HIS A 48 11.31 -2.64 5.53
N VAL A 49 12.47 -2.94 4.94
CA VAL A 49 12.73 -2.84 3.50
C VAL A 49 11.75 -3.65 2.66
N ASN A 50 11.43 -4.88 3.08
CA ASN A 50 10.50 -5.75 2.35
C ASN A 50 9.09 -5.18 2.31
N LEU A 51 8.57 -4.71 3.46
CA LEU A 51 7.26 -4.07 3.53
C LEU A 51 7.21 -2.79 2.72
N LYS A 52 8.24 -1.96 2.83
CA LYS A 52 8.38 -0.73 2.05
C LYS A 52 8.32 -1.04 0.56
N LEU A 53 9.06 -2.05 0.10
CA LEU A 53 9.04 -2.49 -1.29
C LEU A 53 7.66 -3.01 -1.72
N ILE A 54 6.99 -3.83 -0.92
CA ILE A 54 5.64 -4.32 -1.19
C ILE A 54 4.65 -3.15 -1.31
N LEU A 55 4.70 -2.18 -0.40
CA LEU A 55 3.84 -0.98 -0.45
C LEU A 55 4.12 -0.13 -1.68
N ILE A 56 5.40 0.02 -2.07
CA ILE A 56 5.79 0.70 -3.31
C ILE A 56 5.20 -0.02 -4.53
N ILE A 57 5.35 -1.34 -4.61
CA ILE A 57 4.84 -2.12 -5.75
C ILE A 57 3.30 -2.04 -5.83
N ILE A 58 2.60 -2.22 -4.70
CA ILE A 58 1.13 -2.13 -4.65
C ILE A 58 0.65 -0.76 -5.11
N SER A 59 1.21 0.33 -4.56
CA SER A 59 0.82 1.68 -4.95
C SER A 59 1.16 2.02 -6.41
N THR A 60 2.27 1.48 -6.93
CA THR A 60 2.63 1.61 -8.35
C THR A 60 1.63 0.89 -9.25
N ILE A 61 1.22 -0.33 -8.88
CA ILE A 61 0.18 -1.09 -9.60
C ILE A 61 -1.14 -0.33 -9.57
N ASP A 62 -1.55 0.16 -8.40
CA ASP A 62 -2.81 0.89 -8.22
C ASP A 62 -2.86 2.18 -9.06
N ILE A 63 -1.78 2.96 -9.10
CA ILE A 63 -1.69 4.14 -9.98
C ILE A 63 -1.62 3.77 -11.45
N SER A 64 -0.95 2.66 -11.81
CA SER A 64 -0.92 2.17 -13.19
C SER A 64 -2.32 1.87 -13.73
N VAL A 65 -3.22 1.31 -12.91
CA VAL A 65 -4.63 1.12 -13.28
C VAL A 65 -5.32 2.44 -13.65
N LEU A 66 -5.03 3.51 -12.91
CA LEU A 66 -5.59 4.84 -13.17
C LEU A 66 -4.94 5.51 -14.39
N LEU A 67 -3.63 5.34 -14.59
CA LEU A 67 -2.91 5.92 -15.74
C LEU A 67 -3.39 5.36 -17.08
N VAL A 68 -3.79 4.08 -17.12
CA VAL A 68 -4.39 3.47 -18.32
C VAL A 68 -5.68 4.18 -18.76
N ARG A 69 -6.34 4.90 -17.85
CA ARG A 69 -7.55 5.69 -18.14
C ARG A 69 -7.25 6.97 -18.93
N ILE A 70 -6.02 7.47 -18.95
CA ILE A 70 -5.65 8.65 -19.74
C ILE A 70 -5.97 8.43 -21.23
N VAL A 71 -5.74 7.22 -21.73
CA VAL A 71 -6.06 6.85 -23.12
C VAL A 71 -7.57 6.96 -23.38
N ASP A 72 -8.41 6.58 -22.40
CA ASP A 72 -9.87 6.71 -22.50
C ASP A 72 -10.35 8.16 -22.47
N PHE A 73 -9.61 9.08 -21.85
CA PHE A 73 -9.94 10.51 -21.86
C PHE A 73 -9.63 11.16 -23.21
N LEU A 74 -8.61 10.67 -23.90
CA LEU A 74 -8.19 11.18 -25.20
C LEU A 74 -9.08 10.64 -26.33
N ASP A 75 -9.75 9.51 -26.10
CA ASP A 75 -10.70 8.92 -27.04
C ASP A 75 -12.13 9.45 -26.83
N PHE A 76 -12.51 10.43 -27.66
CA PHE A 76 -13.85 11.01 -27.69
C PHE A 76 -14.75 10.42 -28.80
N SER A 77 -14.40 9.25 -29.35
CA SER A 77 -15.17 8.59 -30.42
C SER A 77 -16.51 8.02 -29.94
N GLY A 78 -16.65 7.80 -28.62
CA GLY A 78 -17.80 7.10 -28.04
C GLY A 78 -17.83 5.61 -28.38
N GLN A 79 -16.76 5.07 -28.98
CA GLN A 79 -16.64 3.66 -29.27
C GLN A 79 -15.82 2.98 -28.16
N TYR A 80 -16.30 1.84 -27.68
CA TYR A 80 -15.49 0.97 -26.82
C TYR A 80 -15.22 -0.32 -27.59
N THR A 81 -13.98 -0.50 -28.05
CA THR A 81 -13.58 -1.73 -28.74
C THR A 81 -13.40 -2.86 -27.73
N PHE A 82 -14.39 -3.75 -27.65
CA PHE A 82 -14.25 -5.02 -26.94
C PHE A 82 -13.31 -5.93 -27.72
N GLY A 83 -12.10 -6.13 -27.19
CA GLY A 83 -11.10 -6.99 -27.80
C GLY A 83 -9.77 -6.96 -27.04
N PRO A 84 -8.78 -7.76 -27.50
CA PRO A 84 -7.42 -7.77 -26.98
C PRO A 84 -6.69 -6.49 -27.39
N THR A 85 -7.07 -5.36 -26.77
CA THR A 85 -6.33 -4.11 -26.87
C THR A 85 -5.20 -4.11 -25.85
N VAL A 86 -4.11 -3.40 -26.15
CA VAL A 86 -3.01 -3.19 -25.20
C VAL A 86 -3.55 -2.63 -23.88
N GLN A 87 -4.53 -1.73 -23.96
CA GLN A 87 -5.16 -1.12 -22.81
C GLN A 87 -5.89 -2.13 -21.89
N ASN A 88 -6.76 -2.99 -22.45
CA ASN A 88 -7.44 -4.03 -21.68
C ASN A 88 -6.46 -5.04 -21.09
N SER A 89 -5.35 -5.27 -21.80
CA SER A 89 -4.27 -6.15 -21.35
C SER A 89 -3.57 -5.59 -20.11
N ILE A 90 -3.23 -4.29 -20.12
CA ILE A 90 -2.62 -3.63 -18.96
C ILE A 90 -3.63 -3.61 -17.78
N LYS A 91 -4.91 -3.32 -18.02
CA LYS A 91 -5.96 -3.37 -16.98
C LYS A 91 -6.00 -4.74 -16.29
N MET A 92 -6.06 -5.82 -17.07
CA MET A 92 -6.05 -7.20 -16.57
C MET A 92 -4.79 -7.53 -15.77
N ILE A 93 -3.61 -7.21 -16.32
CA ILE A 93 -2.32 -7.47 -15.66
C ILE A 93 -2.25 -6.73 -14.32
N CYS A 94 -2.54 -5.43 -14.31
CA CYS A 94 -2.49 -4.62 -13.10
C CYS A 94 -3.49 -5.12 -12.04
N PHE A 95 -4.72 -5.45 -12.43
CA PHE A 95 -5.73 -5.93 -11.49
C PHE A 95 -5.30 -7.24 -10.83
N SER A 96 -4.78 -8.19 -11.62
CA SER A 96 -4.35 -9.49 -11.13
C SER A 96 -3.06 -9.43 -10.33
N MET A 97 -2.12 -8.58 -10.74
CA MET A 97 -0.94 -8.27 -9.92
C MET A 97 -1.35 -7.65 -8.59
N GLY A 98 -2.36 -6.78 -8.58
CA GLY A 98 -2.93 -6.19 -7.36
C GLY A 98 -3.52 -7.25 -6.42
N THR A 99 -4.37 -8.14 -6.93
CA THR A 99 -4.96 -9.23 -6.15
C THR A 99 -3.89 -10.16 -5.56
N LEU A 100 -2.92 -10.57 -6.37
CA LEU A 100 -1.85 -11.46 -5.92
C LEU A 100 -0.90 -10.78 -4.92
N SER A 101 -0.69 -9.47 -5.02
CA SER A 101 0.10 -8.69 -4.06
C SER A 101 -0.47 -8.71 -2.65
N LEU A 102 -1.78 -8.93 -2.48
CA LEU A 102 -2.41 -9.07 -1.16
C LEU A 102 -1.86 -10.30 -0.42
N PHE A 103 -1.59 -11.39 -1.15
CA PHE A 103 -0.98 -12.59 -0.56
C PHE A 103 0.47 -12.34 -0.15
N ASN A 104 1.23 -11.61 -0.96
CA ASN A 104 2.62 -11.24 -0.60
C ASN A 104 2.64 -10.39 0.66
N LEU A 105 1.74 -9.41 0.77
CA LEU A 105 1.59 -8.58 1.96
C LEU A 105 1.19 -9.42 3.18
N LEU A 106 0.21 -10.31 3.06
CA LEU A 106 -0.21 -11.21 4.13
C LEU A 106 0.91 -12.15 4.57
N ALA A 107 1.64 -12.74 3.62
CA ALA A 107 2.74 -13.65 3.89
C ALA A 107 3.88 -12.93 4.61
N GLU A 108 4.25 -11.73 4.14
CA GLU A 108 5.30 -10.92 4.75
C GLU A 108 4.93 -10.47 6.16
N ARG A 109 3.65 -10.12 6.41
CA ARG A 109 3.14 -9.83 7.75
C ARG A 109 3.08 -11.04 8.66
N THR A 110 2.70 -12.19 8.14
CA THR A 110 2.70 -13.45 8.88
C THR A 110 4.13 -13.81 9.28
N PHE A 111 5.10 -13.63 8.38
CA PHE A 111 6.51 -13.85 8.66
C PHE A 111 7.06 -12.88 9.71
N ALA A 112 6.77 -11.58 9.59
CA ALA A 112 7.15 -10.57 10.59
C ALA A 112 6.57 -10.89 11.98
N LEU A 113 5.32 -11.38 12.03
CA LEU A 113 4.69 -11.80 13.27
C LEU A 113 5.39 -13.06 13.81
N TYR A 114 5.33 -14.19 13.12
CA TYR A 114 5.75 -15.52 13.61
C TYR A 114 7.25 -15.72 13.74
N ALA A 115 8.04 -15.13 12.86
CA ALA A 115 9.49 -15.31 12.80
C ALA A 115 10.24 -13.98 13.04
N TYR A 116 9.79 -13.17 14.01
CA TYR A 116 10.33 -11.83 14.27
C TYR A 116 11.87 -11.78 14.40
N GLN A 117 12.47 -12.76 15.08
CA GLN A 117 13.93 -12.84 15.25
C GLN A 117 14.69 -13.05 13.93
N TRP A 118 14.07 -13.74 12.97
CA TRP A 118 14.64 -13.96 11.65
C TRP A 118 14.36 -12.79 10.73
N TYR A 119 13.17 -12.18 10.84
CA TYR A 119 12.74 -11.03 10.07
C TYR A 119 13.60 -9.79 10.27
N GLU A 120 14.29 -9.66 11.41
CA GLU A 120 15.21 -8.54 11.66
C GLU A 120 16.66 -8.81 11.25
N ARG A 121 17.01 -10.06 10.94
CA ARG A 121 18.37 -10.37 10.49
C ARG A 121 18.66 -9.64 9.18
N PRO A 122 19.89 -9.13 8.99
CA PRO A 122 20.26 -8.48 7.72
C PRO A 122 20.07 -9.40 6.50
N GLU A 123 20.06 -10.72 6.71
CA GLU A 123 19.78 -11.73 5.70
C GLU A 123 18.35 -11.70 5.15
N SER A 124 17.34 -11.39 6.00
CA SER A 124 15.93 -11.41 5.60
C SER A 124 15.44 -10.08 5.05
N ALA A 125 16.15 -8.99 5.33
CA ALA A 125 15.93 -7.67 4.75
C ALA A 125 16.49 -7.51 3.32
N ARG A 126 16.89 -8.62 2.68
CA ARG A 126 17.34 -8.62 1.28
C ARG A 126 16.13 -8.46 0.35
N PRO A 127 16.03 -7.33 -0.40
CA PRO A 127 14.87 -7.08 -1.26
C PRO A 127 14.76 -8.07 -2.43
N HIS A 128 15.87 -8.76 -2.78
CA HIS A 128 15.93 -9.68 -3.91
C HIS A 128 14.88 -10.79 -3.86
N ILE A 129 14.53 -11.30 -2.66
CA ILE A 129 13.51 -12.35 -2.52
C ILE A 129 12.14 -11.81 -2.93
N ILE A 130 11.78 -10.63 -2.43
CA ILE A 130 10.51 -9.97 -2.78
C ILE A 130 10.49 -9.65 -4.28
N ILE A 131 11.59 -9.11 -4.83
CA ILE A 131 11.70 -8.82 -6.28
C ILE A 131 11.48 -10.09 -7.10
N MET A 132 12.11 -11.21 -6.71
CA MET A 132 11.96 -12.49 -7.41
C MET A 132 10.52 -13.02 -7.34
N ILE A 133 9.86 -12.91 -6.17
CA ILE A 133 8.44 -13.29 -6.01
C ILE A 133 7.57 -12.48 -6.96
N TYR A 134 7.75 -11.17 -7.02
CA TYR A 134 6.99 -10.31 -7.92
C TYR A 134 7.28 -10.55 -9.40
N LEU A 135 8.53 -10.88 -9.75
CA LEU A 135 8.90 -11.24 -11.11
C LEU A 135 8.26 -12.56 -11.53
N LEU A 136 8.28 -13.58 -10.66
CA LEU A 136 7.59 -14.85 -10.91
C LEU A 136 6.08 -14.65 -11.03
N GLN A 137 5.50 -13.83 -10.16
CA GLN A 137 4.09 -13.46 -10.20
C GLN A 137 3.73 -12.77 -11.51
N PHE A 138 4.58 -11.86 -11.99
CA PHE A 138 4.40 -11.18 -13.27
C PHE A 138 4.41 -12.17 -14.44
N ILE A 139 5.35 -13.12 -14.45
CA ILE A 139 5.40 -14.19 -15.45
C ILE A 139 4.12 -15.02 -15.42
N PHE A 140 3.64 -15.41 -14.24
CA PHE A 140 2.40 -16.18 -14.10
C PHE A 140 1.16 -15.43 -14.62
N VAL A 141 1.09 -14.12 -14.34
CA VAL A 141 0.02 -13.25 -14.86
C VAL A 141 0.10 -13.13 -16.38
N LEU A 142 1.31 -13.01 -16.96
CA LEU A 142 1.49 -12.99 -18.41
C LEU A 142 1.05 -14.31 -19.08
N ILE A 143 1.39 -15.46 -18.49
CA ILE A 143 0.94 -16.77 -18.98
C ILE A 143 -0.58 -16.86 -18.93
N SER A 144 -1.18 -16.50 -17.80
CA SER A 144 -2.64 -16.53 -17.62
C SER A 144 -3.34 -15.61 -18.63
N TYR A 145 -2.79 -14.42 -18.87
CA TYR A 145 -3.28 -13.50 -19.89
C TYR A 145 -3.24 -14.12 -21.29
N ARG A 146 -2.11 -14.75 -21.68
CA ARG A 146 -2.00 -15.42 -22.99
C ARG A 146 -3.00 -16.55 -23.15
N MET A 147 -3.28 -17.30 -22.07
CA MET A 147 -4.32 -18.32 -22.08
C MET A 147 -5.71 -17.72 -22.31
N VAL A 148 -6.03 -16.58 -21.69
CA VAL A 148 -7.31 -15.87 -21.93
C VAL A 148 -7.42 -15.37 -23.36
N GLN A 149 -6.33 -14.80 -23.91
CA GLN A 149 -6.31 -14.31 -25.28
C GLN A 149 -6.58 -15.43 -26.31
N ASN A 150 -6.01 -16.62 -26.08
CA ASN A 150 -6.16 -17.78 -26.98
C ASN A 150 -7.46 -18.56 -26.75
N GLY A 151 -7.97 -18.60 -25.52
CA GLY A 151 -9.15 -19.37 -25.13
C GLY A 151 -10.49 -18.64 -25.29
N GLY A 152 -10.47 -17.36 -25.68
CA GLY A 152 -11.68 -16.59 -25.94
C GLY A 152 -12.56 -16.36 -24.70
N ALA A 153 -13.88 -16.29 -24.90
CA ALA A 153 -14.83 -15.89 -23.86
C ALA A 153 -14.89 -16.86 -22.67
N THR A 154 -14.79 -18.17 -22.89
CA THR A 154 -14.84 -19.18 -21.81
C THR A 154 -13.63 -19.08 -20.89
N ALA A 155 -12.43 -18.85 -21.44
CA ALA A 155 -11.22 -18.62 -20.65
C ALA A 155 -11.27 -17.30 -19.87
N ALA A 156 -11.87 -16.24 -20.44
CA ALA A 156 -12.08 -14.97 -19.73
C ALA A 156 -13.03 -15.12 -18.53
N ILE A 157 -14.12 -15.89 -18.68
CA ILE A 157 -15.05 -16.18 -17.57
C ILE A 157 -14.34 -16.96 -16.46
N LEU A 158 -13.58 -18.00 -16.84
CA LEU A 158 -12.80 -18.80 -15.88
C LEU A 158 -11.78 -17.92 -15.14
N TYR A 159 -11.11 -17.00 -15.84
CA TYR A 159 -10.16 -16.07 -15.24
C TYR A 159 -10.80 -15.15 -14.19
N VAL A 160 -11.95 -14.55 -14.51
CA VAL A 160 -12.70 -13.71 -13.56
C VAL A 160 -13.14 -14.53 -12.35
N ALA A 161 -13.60 -15.77 -12.56
CA ALA A 161 -13.97 -16.67 -11.46
C ALA A 161 -12.77 -17.00 -10.56
N VAL A 162 -11.59 -17.27 -11.14
CA VAL A 162 -10.35 -17.51 -10.39
C VAL A 162 -9.95 -16.29 -9.57
N LEU A 163 -10.01 -15.07 -10.14
CA LEU A 163 -9.72 -13.84 -9.39
C LEU A 163 -10.69 -13.63 -8.23
N PHE A 164 -11.98 -13.94 -8.44
CA PHE A 164 -12.97 -13.88 -7.38
C PHE A 164 -12.68 -14.88 -6.25
N CYS A 165 -12.33 -16.12 -6.60
CA CYS A 165 -11.88 -17.13 -5.62
C CYS A 165 -10.63 -16.65 -4.87
N CYS A 166 -9.63 -16.08 -5.56
CA CYS A 166 -8.45 -15.50 -4.93
C CYS A 166 -8.82 -14.39 -3.94
N ALA A 167 -9.76 -13.50 -4.28
CA ALA A 167 -10.22 -12.46 -3.38
C ALA A 167 -10.92 -13.03 -2.12
N ILE A 168 -11.72 -14.10 -2.27
CA ILE A 168 -12.34 -14.80 -1.13
C ILE A 168 -11.27 -15.44 -0.25
N VAL A 169 -10.30 -16.14 -0.83
CA VAL A 169 -9.21 -16.77 -0.07
C VAL A 169 -8.41 -15.69 0.66
N ALA A 170 -8.09 -14.57 0.01
CA ALA A 170 -7.42 -13.43 0.65
C ALA A 170 -8.23 -12.89 1.83
N LEU A 171 -9.57 -12.83 1.73
CA LEU A 171 -10.45 -12.42 2.83
C LEU A 171 -10.37 -13.39 4.00
N VAL A 172 -10.49 -14.69 3.75
CA VAL A 172 -10.40 -15.72 4.80
C VAL A 172 -9.04 -15.66 5.48
N VAL A 173 -7.94 -15.61 4.72
CA VAL A 173 -6.57 -15.52 5.26
C VAL A 173 -6.39 -14.22 6.06
N THR A 174 -6.97 -13.11 5.62
CA THR A 174 -6.93 -11.84 6.36
C THR A 174 -7.66 -11.94 7.69
N ILE A 175 -8.84 -12.56 7.72
CA ILE A 175 -9.59 -12.76 8.96
C ILE A 175 -8.78 -13.62 9.93
N LEU A 176 -8.20 -14.72 9.45
CA LEU A 176 -7.32 -15.58 10.24
C LEU A 176 -6.09 -14.83 10.77
N TYR A 177 -5.44 -14.03 9.92
CA TYR A 177 -4.31 -13.18 10.33
C TYR A 177 -4.71 -12.19 11.42
N VAL A 178 -5.83 -11.47 11.27
CA VAL A 178 -6.29 -10.48 12.26
C VAL A 178 -6.61 -11.15 13.60
N ILE A 179 -7.26 -12.31 13.58
CA ILE A 179 -7.55 -13.09 14.79
C ILE A 179 -6.23 -13.54 15.45
N SER A 180 -5.31 -14.14 14.69
CA SER A 180 -4.01 -14.60 15.19
C SER A 180 -3.16 -13.45 15.75
N ALA A 181 -3.13 -12.30 15.07
CA ALA A 181 -2.42 -11.11 15.51
C ALA A 181 -2.99 -10.59 16.84
N ARG A 182 -4.32 -10.51 16.98
CA ARG A 182 -4.98 -10.10 18.23
C ARG A 182 -4.72 -11.07 19.37
N LEU A 183 -4.86 -12.37 19.14
CA LEU A 183 -4.57 -13.40 20.15
C LEU A 183 -3.14 -13.28 20.64
N ARG A 184 -2.19 -13.13 19.72
CA ARG A 184 -0.79 -12.99 20.07
C ARG A 184 -0.49 -11.68 20.79
N GLN A 185 -1.04 -10.56 20.35
CA GLN A 185 -0.90 -9.28 21.05
C GLN A 185 -1.37 -9.41 22.50
N ASN A 186 -2.50 -10.09 22.75
CA ASN A 186 -2.99 -10.34 24.10
C ASN A 186 -2.06 -11.25 24.91
N CYS A 187 -1.52 -12.31 24.32
CA CYS A 187 -0.54 -13.19 24.98
C CYS A 187 0.76 -12.45 25.34
N VAL A 188 1.27 -11.65 24.41
CA VAL A 188 2.48 -10.85 24.57
C VAL A 188 2.27 -9.75 25.61
N GLN A 189 1.12 -9.06 25.60
CA GLN A 189 0.77 -8.08 26.62
C GLN A 189 0.67 -8.69 28.02
N ARG A 190 0.17 -9.93 28.14
CA ARG A 190 0.14 -10.66 29.41
C ARG A 190 1.53 -11.08 29.90
N ARG A 191 2.49 -11.29 28.99
CA ARG A 191 3.90 -11.54 29.32
C ARG A 191 4.73 -10.26 29.54
N ARG A 192 4.12 -9.07 29.63
CA ARG A 192 4.81 -7.78 29.88
C ARG A 192 5.70 -7.76 31.12
N PHE A 193 5.47 -8.61 32.11
CA PHE A 193 6.38 -8.75 33.25
C PHE A 193 7.74 -9.39 32.88
N GLU A 194 7.82 -10.15 31.79
CA GLU A 194 9.07 -10.70 31.24
C GLU A 194 9.79 -9.72 30.30
N PHE A 195 9.12 -8.65 29.84
CA PHE A 195 9.70 -7.64 28.94
C PHE A 195 10.82 -6.81 29.56
N ALA A 196 10.83 -6.68 30.89
CA ALA A 196 11.92 -6.06 31.63
C ALA A 196 13.25 -6.84 31.53
N ARG A 197 13.23 -8.09 31.02
CA ARG A 197 14.43 -8.90 30.75
C ARG A 197 14.98 -8.77 29.32
N HIS A 198 14.26 -8.17 28.39
CA HIS A 198 14.74 -7.99 27.02
C HIS A 198 15.66 -6.78 26.89
N SER A 199 16.63 -6.85 25.96
CA SER A 199 17.49 -5.72 25.62
C SER A 199 16.65 -4.52 25.15
N LEU A 200 17.15 -3.30 25.39
CA LEU A 200 16.50 -2.03 25.01
C LEU A 200 16.09 -2.00 23.52
N SER A 201 16.90 -2.60 22.65
CA SER A 201 16.58 -2.77 21.23
C SER A 201 15.27 -3.57 21.01
N GLY A 202 15.09 -4.66 21.74
CA GLY A 202 13.89 -5.52 21.68
C GLY A 202 12.61 -4.80 22.10
N GLN A 203 12.69 -3.87 23.05
CA GLN A 203 11.53 -3.11 23.51
C GLN A 203 11.06 -2.08 22.47
N TYR A 204 12.00 -1.31 21.88
CA TYR A 204 11.69 -0.40 20.78
C TYR A 204 11.19 -1.15 19.54
N GLN A 205 11.78 -2.31 19.23
CA GLN A 205 11.38 -3.18 18.13
C GLN A 205 9.95 -3.73 18.28
N MET A 206 9.58 -4.21 19.48
CA MET A 206 8.21 -4.67 19.70
C MET A 206 7.20 -3.52 19.71
N ALA A 207 7.59 -2.32 20.15
CA ALA A 207 6.75 -1.14 20.03
C ALA A 207 6.54 -0.71 18.56
N GLU A 208 7.58 -0.79 17.72
CA GLU A 208 7.54 -0.52 16.29
C GLU A 208 6.67 -1.53 15.53
N ASN A 209 6.86 -2.83 15.78
CA ASN A 209 6.01 -3.89 15.22
C ASN A 209 4.55 -3.74 15.66
N GLN A 210 4.28 -3.39 16.92
CA GLN A 210 2.91 -3.11 17.38
C GLN A 210 2.29 -1.89 16.68
N ARG A 211 3.06 -0.83 16.44
CA ARG A 211 2.59 0.35 15.69
C ARG A 211 2.31 -0.01 14.24
N CYS A 212 3.15 -0.84 13.63
CA CYS A 212 2.95 -1.36 12.28
C CYS A 212 1.68 -2.24 12.20
N ASP A 213 1.54 -3.20 13.11
CA ASP A 213 0.39 -4.11 13.16
C ASP A 213 -0.94 -3.36 13.28
N ARG A 214 -0.99 -2.23 14.01
CA ARG A 214 -2.22 -1.45 14.16
C ARG A 214 -2.71 -0.82 12.86
N PHE A 215 -1.82 -0.25 12.03
CA PHE A 215 -2.27 0.29 10.73
C PHE A 215 -2.56 -0.84 9.74
N ILE A 216 -1.78 -1.90 9.79
CA ILE A 216 -1.89 -3.06 8.89
C ILE A 216 -3.19 -3.82 9.13
N ALA A 217 -3.63 -3.92 10.38
CA ALA A 217 -4.92 -4.48 10.76
C ALA A 217 -6.12 -3.73 10.17
N LEU A 218 -5.95 -2.46 9.76
CA LEU A 218 -6.97 -1.70 9.04
C LEU A 218 -6.73 -1.74 7.52
N TYR A 219 -5.47 -1.61 7.10
CA TYR A 219 -5.05 -1.53 5.71
C TYR A 219 -5.34 -2.81 4.92
N ILE A 220 -5.01 -3.98 5.47
CA ILE A 220 -5.21 -5.27 4.76
C ILE A 220 -6.70 -5.56 4.56
N PRO A 221 -7.58 -5.52 5.59
CA PRO A 221 -9.01 -5.72 5.38
C PRO A 221 -9.60 -4.70 4.42
N TYR A 222 -9.20 -3.43 4.51
CA TYR A 222 -9.61 -2.40 3.58
C TYR A 222 -9.27 -2.77 2.13
N GLN A 223 -8.02 -3.17 1.88
CA GLN A 223 -7.59 -3.53 0.53
C GLN A 223 -8.36 -4.75 0.01
N VAL A 224 -8.50 -5.81 0.82
CA VAL A 224 -9.22 -7.01 0.39
C VAL A 224 -10.69 -6.70 0.09
N ILE A 225 -11.38 -5.99 0.99
CA ILE A 225 -12.80 -5.63 0.79
C ILE A 225 -12.95 -4.75 -0.45
N SER A 226 -12.05 -3.79 -0.65
CA SER A 226 -12.12 -2.90 -1.80
C SER A 226 -11.81 -3.60 -3.12
N PHE A 227 -10.84 -4.53 -3.14
CA PHE A 227 -10.58 -5.39 -4.31
C PHE A 227 -11.78 -6.30 -4.60
N LEU A 228 -12.38 -6.90 -3.58
CA LEU A 228 -13.58 -7.73 -3.73
C LEU A 228 -14.74 -6.92 -4.33
N LEU A 229 -15.01 -5.74 -3.78
CA LEU A 229 -16.06 -4.84 -4.26
C LEU A 229 -15.80 -4.41 -5.70
N THR A 230 -14.56 -4.04 -6.04
CA THR A 230 -14.17 -3.65 -7.41
C THR A 230 -14.35 -4.82 -8.38
N THR A 231 -14.01 -6.04 -7.95
CA THR A 231 -14.17 -7.27 -8.75
C THR A 231 -15.65 -7.57 -9.01
N ILE A 232 -16.50 -7.44 -7.99
CA ILE A 232 -17.95 -7.62 -8.11
C ILE A 232 -18.53 -6.58 -9.08
N LEU A 233 -18.20 -5.29 -8.90
CA LEU A 233 -18.69 -4.23 -9.77
C LEU A 233 -18.23 -4.41 -11.22
N GLY A 234 -16.95 -4.77 -11.43
CA GLY A 234 -16.42 -5.10 -12.75
C GLY A 234 -17.09 -6.33 -13.37
N GLY A 235 -17.37 -7.36 -12.58
CA GLY A 235 -18.14 -8.53 -13.00
C GLY A 235 -19.56 -8.16 -13.42
N LEU A 236 -20.28 -7.37 -12.61
CA LEU A 236 -21.63 -6.89 -12.95
C LEU A 236 -21.63 -6.08 -14.26
N LEU A 237 -20.61 -5.25 -14.48
CA LEU A 237 -20.44 -4.49 -15.71
C LEU A 237 -20.31 -5.40 -16.95
N VAL A 238 -19.45 -6.42 -16.87
CA VAL A 238 -19.20 -7.36 -17.98
C VAL A 238 -20.38 -8.31 -18.20
N PHE A 239 -20.97 -8.86 -17.14
CA PHE A 239 -22.00 -9.90 -17.26
C PHE A 239 -23.42 -9.35 -17.47
N HIS A 240 -23.74 -8.20 -16.89
CA HIS A 240 -25.09 -7.63 -16.98
C HIS A 240 -25.18 -6.43 -17.92
N VAL A 241 -24.31 -5.43 -17.78
CA VAL A 241 -24.42 -4.18 -18.56
C VAL A 241 -24.06 -4.43 -20.02
N GLN A 242 -22.93 -5.09 -20.29
CA GLN A 242 -22.51 -5.40 -21.66
C GLN A 242 -23.54 -6.22 -22.44
N ARG A 243 -24.21 -7.17 -21.77
CA ARG A 243 -25.15 -8.10 -22.42
C ARG A 243 -26.56 -7.53 -22.59
N LYS A 244 -27.02 -6.71 -21.64
CA LYS A 244 -28.39 -6.16 -21.67
C LYS A 244 -28.47 -4.80 -22.35
N ASP A 245 -27.54 -3.89 -22.05
CA ASP A 245 -27.56 -2.49 -22.52
C ASP A 245 -26.15 -2.01 -22.94
N PRO A 246 -25.65 -2.46 -24.11
CA PRO A 246 -24.28 -2.17 -24.55
C PRO A 246 -24.01 -0.67 -24.75
N ARG A 247 -25.05 0.12 -25.07
CA ARG A 247 -24.95 1.57 -25.24
C ARG A 247 -24.58 2.32 -23.96
N SER A 248 -24.98 1.78 -22.80
CA SER A 248 -24.69 2.37 -21.49
C SER A 248 -23.34 1.91 -20.92
N TYR A 249 -22.67 0.96 -21.56
CA TYR A 249 -21.45 0.35 -21.05
C TYR A 249 -20.36 1.39 -20.76
N LEU A 250 -20.12 2.33 -21.68
CA LEU A 250 -19.10 3.36 -21.54
C LEU A 250 -19.35 4.25 -20.30
N LEU A 251 -20.62 4.58 -20.03
CA LEU A 251 -21.03 5.35 -18.87
C LEU A 251 -20.74 4.58 -17.57
N PHE A 252 -21.21 3.32 -17.48
CA PHE A 252 -20.99 2.50 -16.29
C PHE A 252 -19.51 2.14 -16.09
N HIS A 253 -18.76 1.97 -17.16
CA HIS A 253 -17.32 1.76 -17.10
C HIS A 253 -16.62 3.01 -16.54
N SER A 254 -17.05 4.20 -16.95
CA SER A 254 -16.54 5.45 -16.37
C SER A 254 -16.90 5.59 -14.89
N LEU A 255 -18.14 5.26 -14.50
CA LEU A 255 -18.55 5.24 -13.09
C LEU A 255 -17.73 4.24 -12.26
N LEU A 256 -17.40 3.07 -12.80
CA LEU A 256 -16.53 2.10 -12.14
C LEU A 256 -15.16 2.71 -11.82
N TYR A 257 -14.54 3.43 -12.76
CA TYR A 257 -13.27 4.11 -12.53
C TYR A 257 -13.36 5.20 -11.44
N LEU A 258 -14.46 5.92 -11.40
CA LEU A 258 -14.73 6.89 -10.32
C LEU A 258 -14.80 6.22 -8.94
N THR A 259 -15.13 4.93 -8.86
CA THR A 259 -15.07 4.17 -7.59
C THR A 259 -13.67 3.62 -7.27
N ILE A 260 -12.85 3.34 -8.30
CA ILE A 260 -11.48 2.84 -8.13
C ILE A 260 -10.55 3.94 -7.64
N ALA A 261 -10.69 5.17 -8.10
CA ALA A 261 -9.76 6.23 -7.74
C ALA A 261 -9.78 6.60 -6.23
N PRO A 262 -10.94 6.76 -5.56
CA PRO A 262 -11.01 6.89 -4.11
C PRO A 262 -10.38 5.71 -3.38
N ARG A 263 -10.51 4.49 -3.93
CA ARG A 263 -9.83 3.31 -3.38
C ARG A 263 -8.32 3.49 -3.36
N VAL A 264 -7.76 3.80 -4.53
CA VAL A 264 -6.31 4.00 -4.70
C VAL A 264 -5.81 5.10 -3.76
N MET A 265 -6.53 6.21 -3.65
CA MET A 265 -6.17 7.28 -2.73
C MET A 265 -6.19 6.86 -1.26
N LEU A 266 -7.27 6.22 -0.81
CA LEU A 266 -7.38 5.73 0.57
C LEU A 266 -6.32 4.69 0.89
N SER A 267 -5.96 3.83 -0.08
CA SER A 267 -4.87 2.87 0.10
C SER A 267 -3.53 3.53 0.42
N MET A 268 -3.25 4.70 -0.14
CA MET A 268 -2.03 5.48 0.15
C MET A 268 -2.18 6.29 1.44
N LEU A 269 -3.38 6.82 1.73
CA LEU A 269 -3.64 7.64 2.91
C LEU A 269 -3.67 6.83 4.21
N ILE A 270 -4.15 5.58 4.20
CA ILE A 270 -4.24 4.76 5.42
C ILE A 270 -2.85 4.56 6.05
N PRO A 271 -1.80 4.10 5.32
CA PRO A 271 -0.46 3.98 5.87
C PRO A 271 0.10 5.34 6.37
N LEU A 272 -0.10 6.42 5.62
CA LEU A 272 0.39 7.75 6.01
C LEU A 272 -0.28 8.30 7.26
N SER A 273 -1.60 8.13 7.40
CA SER A 273 -2.38 8.70 8.51
C SER A 273 -2.29 7.89 9.79
N ARG A 274 -2.07 6.58 9.69
CA ARG A 274 -2.10 5.66 10.84
C ARG A 274 -0.72 5.29 11.37
N HIS A 275 0.32 5.37 10.55
CA HIS A 275 1.68 5.12 11.03
C HIS A 275 2.27 6.41 11.62
N PRO A 276 2.57 6.48 12.93
CA PRO A 276 2.93 7.74 13.60
C PRO A 276 4.16 8.43 12.98
N ALA A 277 5.19 7.65 12.62
CA ALA A 277 6.38 8.21 11.96
C ALA A 277 6.14 8.68 10.52
N LEU A 278 5.21 8.07 9.78
CA LEU A 278 4.87 8.56 8.43
C LEU A 278 3.95 9.77 8.52
N TYR A 279 3.06 9.77 9.51
CA TYR A 279 2.14 10.87 9.77
C TYR A 279 2.88 12.15 10.12
N GLU A 280 3.92 12.10 10.95
CA GLU A 280 4.73 13.28 11.25
C GLU A 280 5.43 13.82 9.99
N GLN A 281 6.01 12.95 9.15
CA GLN A 281 6.61 13.37 7.87
C GLN A 281 5.56 13.98 6.92
N PHE A 282 4.38 13.36 6.84
CA PHE A 282 3.26 13.87 6.05
C PHE A 282 2.77 15.24 6.55
N LYS A 283 2.61 15.38 7.86
CA LYS A 283 2.24 16.63 8.52
C LYS A 283 3.28 17.72 8.29
N HIS A 284 4.57 17.39 8.34
CA HIS A 284 5.64 18.34 8.03
C HIS A 284 5.64 18.82 6.58
N LEU A 285 5.23 17.97 5.63
CA LEU A 285 5.09 18.35 4.23
C LEU A 285 3.84 19.21 3.97
N LEU A 286 2.76 19.01 4.74
CA LEU A 286 1.52 19.76 4.62
C LEU A 286 1.53 21.08 5.41
N ALA A 287 2.31 21.15 6.50
CA ALA A 287 2.42 22.36 7.28
C ALA A 287 3.13 23.45 6.45
N PRO A 288 2.59 24.68 6.37
CA PRO A 288 3.33 25.79 5.79
C PRO A 288 4.65 25.88 6.55
N ARG A 289 5.75 25.99 5.79
CA ARG A 289 7.13 26.00 6.26
C ARG A 289 7.34 27.18 7.22
N ARG A 290 6.82 27.07 8.45
CA ARG A 290 7.20 27.92 9.56
C ARG A 290 8.66 27.56 9.80
N VAL A 291 9.53 28.47 9.40
CA VAL A 291 10.92 28.49 9.83
C VAL A 291 10.87 28.40 11.34
N ARG A 292 11.02 27.18 11.89
CA ARG A 292 11.36 27.02 13.29
C ARG A 292 12.77 27.59 13.38
N LEU A 293 12.86 28.85 13.81
CA LEU A 293 14.09 29.29 14.46
C LEU A 293 14.42 28.22 15.50
N PRO A 294 15.69 27.80 15.64
CA PRO A 294 16.08 26.98 16.76
C PRO A 294 15.71 27.76 18.02
N GLU A 295 14.66 27.33 18.71
CA GLU A 295 14.44 27.75 20.09
C GLU A 295 15.67 27.23 20.84
N HIS A 296 16.60 28.12 21.14
CA HIS A 296 17.53 27.91 22.23
C HIS A 296 16.67 27.69 23.48
N HIS A 297 16.43 26.42 23.81
CA HIS A 297 16.09 26.04 25.17
C HIS A 297 17.29 26.40 26.04
N SER A 298 17.28 27.65 26.55
CA SER A 298 17.97 27.98 27.77
C SER A 298 17.35 27.11 28.86
N LEU A 299 18.03 26.01 29.19
CA LEU A 299 17.78 25.23 30.39
C LEU A 299 17.98 26.14 31.60
N SER A 300 16.91 26.81 32.03
CA SER A 300 16.81 27.37 33.36
C SER A 300 16.65 26.21 34.33
N CYS A 301 17.77 25.76 34.90
CA CYS A 301 17.78 24.86 36.04
C CYS A 301 17.01 25.51 37.21
N SER A 302 15.88 24.95 37.59
CA SER A 302 15.40 25.01 38.97
C SER A 302 14.97 23.60 39.40
N SER A 303 15.72 23.09 40.36
CA SER A 303 15.69 21.76 40.94
C SER A 303 14.32 21.30 41.43
N SER A 304 13.91 20.07 41.07
CA SER A 304 13.14 19.14 41.93
C SER A 304 12.79 17.85 41.18
N GLU A 305 13.75 17.11 40.61
CA GLU A 305 13.43 15.78 40.06
C GLU A 305 14.51 14.73 40.41
N ALA A 306 14.03 13.50 40.55
CA ALA A 306 14.71 12.35 41.11
C ALA A 306 16.13 12.18 40.56
N LYS A 307 17.10 11.93 41.46
CA LYS A 307 18.45 11.52 41.12
C LYS A 307 18.41 10.17 40.40
N TYR A 308 18.36 10.19 39.07
CA TYR A 308 18.72 9.02 38.28
C TYR A 308 20.23 8.83 38.37
N VAL A 309 20.66 7.63 38.77
CA VAL A 309 22.08 7.26 38.77
C VAL A 309 22.51 7.15 37.31
N VAL A 310 23.24 8.15 36.82
CA VAL A 310 23.83 8.15 35.48
C VAL A 310 24.99 7.14 35.49
N VAL A 311 24.73 5.92 35.04
CA VAL A 311 25.76 4.88 34.90
C VAL A 311 26.66 5.28 33.74
N HIS A 312 27.98 5.26 33.91
CA HIS A 312 28.94 5.57 32.85
C HIS A 312 29.67 4.28 32.44
N SER A 313 30.00 4.16 31.16
CA SER A 313 30.88 3.10 30.65
C SER A 313 32.31 3.29 31.15
N ASN A 314 33.13 2.24 31.08
CA ASN A 314 34.57 2.31 31.39
C ASN A 314 35.34 3.33 30.52
N ALA A 315 34.75 3.78 29.40
CA ALA A 315 35.27 4.84 28.54
C ALA A 315 34.70 6.24 28.87
N GLY A 316 33.99 6.40 30.01
CA GLY A 316 33.43 7.67 30.47
C GLY A 316 32.16 8.12 29.75
N LYS A 317 31.61 7.34 28.81
CA LYS A 317 30.35 7.68 28.13
C LYS A 317 29.15 7.37 29.03
N PRO A 318 28.18 8.30 29.19
CA PRO A 318 26.94 8.01 29.93
C PRO A 318 26.16 6.89 29.23
N LEU A 319 25.73 5.89 30.01
CA LEU A 319 24.93 4.74 29.60
C LEU A 319 23.44 4.93 29.92
N THR A 320 23.08 5.99 30.62
CA THR A 320 21.70 6.44 30.77
C THR A 320 21.42 7.50 29.71
N PHE A 321 20.52 7.17 28.79
CA PHE A 321 20.11 8.03 27.71
C PHE A 321 18.69 8.55 28.00
N THR A 322 18.38 9.75 27.53
CA THR A 322 16.98 10.18 27.48
C THR A 322 16.24 9.37 26.40
N PRO A 323 14.90 9.18 26.50
CA PRO A 323 14.13 8.42 25.50
C PRO A 323 14.37 8.91 24.04
N GLU A 324 14.64 10.20 23.86
CA GLU A 324 14.94 10.80 22.56
C GLU A 324 16.35 10.45 22.06
N GLN A 325 17.35 10.45 22.94
CA GLN A 325 18.71 10.00 22.61
C GLN A 325 18.77 8.48 22.36
N GLU A 326 17.96 7.70 23.08
CA GLU A 326 17.82 6.25 22.87
C GLU A 326 17.24 5.93 21.49
N ALA A 327 16.17 6.64 21.10
CA ALA A 327 15.57 6.49 19.79
C ALA A 327 16.56 6.87 18.67
N ALA A 328 17.30 7.97 18.85
CA ALA A 328 18.33 8.41 17.91
C ALA A 328 19.42 7.34 17.73
N LEU A 329 19.96 6.80 18.83
CA LEU A 329 20.99 5.75 18.81
C LEU A 329 20.48 4.45 18.20
N TYR A 330 19.22 4.06 18.44
CA TYR A 330 18.62 2.89 17.79
C TYR A 330 18.56 3.08 16.27
N PHE A 331 18.00 4.19 15.78
CA PHE A 331 17.88 4.42 14.34
C PHE A 331 19.22 4.67 13.66
N GLU A 332 20.20 5.24 14.38
CA GLU A 332 21.57 5.39 13.90
C GLU A 332 22.25 4.03 13.73
N ASN A 333 22.22 3.17 14.76
CA ASN A 333 22.77 1.82 14.70
C ASN A 333 22.04 0.92 13.70
N TYR A 334 20.70 1.04 13.62
CA TYR A 334 19.91 0.42 12.58
C TYR A 334 20.48 0.86 11.23
N SER A 335 20.50 2.17 10.94
CA SER A 335 20.99 2.68 9.64
C SER A 335 22.44 2.32 9.30
N ALA A 336 23.32 2.20 10.31
CA ALA A 336 24.70 1.77 10.16
C ALA A 336 24.80 0.26 9.85
N ALA A 337 24.01 -0.57 10.52
CA ALA A 337 23.88 -2.00 10.21
C ALA A 337 23.29 -2.25 8.82
N TRP A 338 22.47 -1.32 8.32
CA TRP A 338 21.87 -1.35 6.98
C TRP A 338 22.76 -0.77 5.86
N GLY A 339 23.98 -0.32 6.16
CA GLY A 339 24.97 -0.02 5.14
C GLY A 339 24.49 0.98 4.07
N TRP A 340 24.01 2.16 4.47
CA TRP A 340 24.01 3.31 3.56
C TRP A 340 25.36 4.01 3.63
N ARG A 341 26.42 3.32 3.17
CA ARG A 341 27.55 4.04 2.57
C ARG A 341 27.15 4.22 1.11
N ALA A 342 26.72 5.44 0.79
CA ALA A 342 26.78 5.91 -0.57
C ALA A 342 28.27 5.86 -0.97
N GLU A 343 28.62 4.89 -1.79
CA GLU A 343 29.71 5.03 -2.75
C GLU A 343 29.09 5.25 -4.12
#